data_AF-A0A368TCX8-F1
#
_entry.id   AF-A0A368TCX8-F1
#
_cell.length_a   1.000
_cell.length_b   1.000
_cell.length_c   1.000
_cell.angle_alpha   90.00
_cell.angle_beta   90.00
_cell.angle_gamma   90.00
#
_symmetry.space_group_name_H-M   'P 1'
#
loop_
_entity.id
_entity.type
_entity.pdbx_description
1 polymer ?
#
loop_
_entity_poly.entity_id
_entity_poly.type
_entity_poly.pdbx_seq_one_letter_code
_entity_poly.pdbx_strand_id
1 'polypeptide(L)'
;MEGIIMSHCSNNSLFNNNAWGVNGPGIHLSSSSNNNNLSNNNAWHNLDGIILSHCSNNSLFNNNAWYNEYGIGLYHTNNNTLSNINASHNDFGIYLYHCSSNSLFNNNAFNNYFGIELSHSSNNSISNINTSNNDFFGIYLSDSDNNCLYNNIVLKNDEHGIHLSSSDSNLIYNNIFNNTNNAYDDGSNIWNSTNTTGPNIIGGPYIGGNYWSDYAGIDSNHDGFGDTPYNIPPGGISKDYLPLVPVEPSPCFIATAAYGTPLHDDIDVLRDFRDEYLMMNPTGRTFVKVYYTLSPPVADLIRGNEGLGTAVREGFVKPLVYVTRMFVG
;
A
#
# COMPACT_ATOMS: atom_id res chain seq x y z
N MET A 1 -13.28 -35.82 -1.45
CA MET A 1 -13.23 -35.29 -2.83
C MET A 1 -11.86 -34.69 -3.02
N GLU A 2 -11.28 -34.83 -4.20
CA GLU A 2 -10.03 -34.17 -4.57
C GLU A 2 -10.35 -32.84 -5.27
N GLY A 3 -9.45 -31.85 -5.12
CA GLY A 3 -9.57 -30.56 -5.80
C GLY A 3 -9.23 -30.64 -7.29
N ILE A 4 -9.00 -29.48 -7.90
CA ILE A 4 -8.56 -29.37 -9.31
C ILE A 4 -7.05 -29.49 -9.35
N ILE A 5 -6.54 -30.53 -10.02
CA ILE A 5 -5.10 -30.80 -10.11
C ILE A 5 -4.62 -30.63 -11.55
N MET A 6 -3.61 -29.78 -11.73
CA MET A 6 -2.92 -29.53 -13.00
C MET A 6 -1.45 -29.93 -12.87
N SER A 7 -1.13 -31.17 -13.25
CA SER A 7 0.23 -31.72 -13.17
C SER A 7 0.81 -31.95 -14.57
N HIS A 8 2.04 -31.48 -14.82
CA HIS A 8 2.72 -31.58 -16.12
C HIS A 8 1.95 -30.96 -17.29
N CYS A 9 1.12 -29.95 -17.02
CA CYS A 9 0.26 -29.30 -18.00
C CYS A 9 0.63 -27.83 -18.12
N SER A 10 1.16 -27.43 -19.28
CA SER A 10 1.56 -26.05 -19.56
C SER A 10 0.63 -25.38 -20.58
N ASN A 11 0.57 -24.05 -20.58
CA ASN A 11 -0.20 -23.23 -21.53
C ASN A 11 -1.72 -23.45 -21.46
N ASN A 12 -2.26 -23.67 -20.27
CA ASN A 12 -3.70 -23.87 -20.06
C ASN A 12 -4.35 -22.64 -19.43
N SER A 13 -5.68 -22.57 -19.54
CA SER A 13 -6.49 -21.59 -18.82
C SER A 13 -7.48 -22.31 -17.92
N LEU A 14 -7.44 -22.00 -16.63
CA LEU A 14 -8.42 -22.44 -15.64
C LEU A 14 -9.20 -21.22 -15.17
N PHE A 15 -10.49 -21.15 -15.47
CA PHE A 15 -11.28 -19.98 -15.16
C PHE A 15 -12.69 -20.29 -14.67
N ASN A 16 -13.22 -19.46 -13.76
CA ASN A 16 -14.58 -19.56 -13.21
C ASN A 16 -14.88 -20.89 -12.50
N ASN A 17 -13.92 -21.47 -11.79
CA ASN A 17 -14.11 -22.72 -11.05
C ASN A 17 -14.32 -22.48 -9.55
N ASN A 18 -15.05 -23.39 -8.90
CA ASN A 18 -15.23 -23.43 -7.45
C ASN A 18 -14.64 -24.74 -6.90
N ALA A 19 -13.67 -24.64 -5.99
CA ALA A 19 -13.09 -25.76 -5.26
C ALA A 19 -13.36 -25.57 -3.75
N TRP A 20 -14.18 -26.44 -3.16
CA TRP A 20 -14.69 -26.26 -1.80
C TRP A 20 -14.75 -27.57 -1.02
N GLY A 21 -14.43 -27.49 0.27
CA GLY A 21 -14.63 -28.58 1.22
C GLY A 21 -13.73 -29.78 0.99
N VAL A 22 -12.54 -29.57 0.41
CA VAL A 22 -11.57 -30.66 0.18
C VAL A 22 -10.54 -30.73 1.30
N ASN A 23 -10.17 -31.95 1.70
CA ASN A 23 -9.18 -32.21 2.76
C ASN A 23 -7.73 -32.07 2.26
N GLY A 24 -7.49 -31.20 1.27
CA GLY A 24 -6.21 -30.97 0.61
C GLY A 24 -6.29 -29.68 -0.22
N PRO A 25 -5.47 -29.54 -1.27
CA PRO A 25 -5.55 -28.37 -2.13
C PRO A 25 -6.85 -28.30 -2.94
N GLY A 26 -7.52 -27.15 -2.89
CA GLY A 26 -8.66 -26.83 -3.73
C GLY A 26 -8.26 -26.74 -5.20
N ILE A 27 -7.18 -26.02 -5.50
CA ILE A 27 -6.54 -25.96 -6.82
C ILE A 27 -5.05 -26.17 -6.66
N HIS A 28 -4.45 -27.09 -7.42
CA HIS A 28 -3.02 -27.39 -7.33
C HIS A 28 -2.38 -27.45 -8.72
N LEU A 29 -1.42 -26.57 -8.97
CA LEU A 29 -0.52 -26.62 -10.12
C LEU A 29 0.80 -27.22 -9.69
N SER A 30 1.22 -28.32 -10.33
CA SER A 30 2.44 -29.02 -9.94
C SER A 30 3.27 -29.49 -11.14
N SER A 31 4.53 -29.85 -10.86
CA SER A 31 5.36 -30.65 -11.75
C SER A 31 5.56 -30.01 -13.14
N SER A 32 6.17 -28.84 -13.18
CA SER A 32 6.43 -28.08 -14.43
C SER A 32 5.17 -27.70 -15.22
N SER A 33 4.04 -27.53 -14.55
CA SER A 33 2.84 -26.88 -15.12
C SER A 33 3.08 -25.38 -15.28
N ASN A 34 3.72 -24.98 -16.39
CA ASN A 34 4.18 -23.62 -16.63
C ASN A 34 3.24 -22.84 -17.56
N ASN A 35 3.34 -21.51 -17.56
CA ASN A 35 2.59 -20.66 -18.50
C ASN A 35 1.06 -20.85 -18.44
N ASN A 36 0.52 -21.19 -17.26
CA ASN A 36 -0.93 -21.32 -17.09
C ASN A 36 -1.54 -20.01 -16.60
N ASN A 37 -2.79 -19.77 -17.01
CA ASN A 37 -3.59 -18.64 -16.55
C ASN A 37 -4.73 -19.14 -15.67
N LEU A 38 -4.75 -18.72 -14.41
CA LEU A 38 -5.80 -18.99 -13.45
C LEU A 38 -6.57 -17.69 -13.22
N SER A 39 -7.82 -17.63 -13.63
CA SER A 39 -8.62 -16.42 -13.45
C SER A 39 -10.01 -16.65 -12.88
N ASN A 40 -10.46 -15.81 -11.95
CA ASN A 40 -11.83 -15.86 -11.41
C ASN A 40 -12.18 -17.21 -10.76
N ASN A 41 -11.20 -17.92 -10.19
CA ASN A 41 -11.46 -19.16 -9.46
C ASN A 41 -11.62 -18.88 -7.97
N ASN A 42 -12.41 -19.72 -7.32
CA ASN A 42 -12.69 -19.65 -5.89
C ASN A 42 -12.26 -20.98 -5.24
N ALA A 43 -11.37 -20.92 -4.24
CA ALA A 43 -10.90 -22.06 -3.47
C ALA A 43 -11.07 -21.79 -1.96
N TRP A 44 -12.08 -22.37 -1.32
CA TRP A 44 -12.42 -22.01 0.07
C TRP A 44 -12.84 -23.19 0.94
N HIS A 45 -12.69 -23.09 2.27
CA HIS A 45 -12.93 -24.20 3.22
C HIS A 45 -12.20 -25.48 2.82
N ASN A 46 -10.96 -25.34 2.36
CA ASN A 46 -10.06 -26.44 2.07
C ASN A 46 -8.92 -26.45 3.08
N LEU A 47 -8.12 -27.52 3.08
CA LEU A 47 -6.83 -27.47 3.75
C LEU A 47 -5.97 -26.38 3.10
N ASP A 48 -5.77 -26.48 1.78
CA ASP A 48 -5.08 -25.45 1.02
C ASP A 48 -6.00 -24.88 -0.06
N GLY A 49 -5.99 -23.57 -0.26
CA GLY A 49 -6.78 -22.89 -1.29
C GLY A 49 -6.19 -23.15 -2.68
N ILE A 50 -5.20 -22.34 -3.08
CA ILE A 50 -4.51 -22.48 -4.36
C ILE A 50 -3.02 -22.69 -4.12
N ILE A 51 -2.51 -23.84 -4.57
CA ILE A 51 -1.10 -24.22 -4.42
C ILE A 51 -0.40 -24.27 -5.78
N LEU A 52 0.78 -23.67 -5.85
CA LEU A 52 1.71 -23.77 -6.96
C LEU A 52 3.00 -24.42 -6.45
N SER A 53 3.39 -25.57 -7.02
CA SER A 53 4.56 -26.34 -6.60
C SER A 53 5.45 -26.73 -7.78
N HIS A 54 6.74 -26.36 -7.74
CA HIS A 54 7.70 -26.69 -8.80
C HIS A 54 7.22 -26.31 -10.22
N CYS A 55 6.69 -25.11 -10.37
CA CYS A 55 6.22 -24.55 -11.63
C CYS A 55 6.62 -23.08 -11.77
N SER A 56 6.46 -22.50 -12.95
CA SER A 56 6.91 -21.13 -13.24
C SER A 56 6.08 -20.45 -14.33
N ASN A 57 6.17 -19.13 -14.37
CA ASN A 57 5.53 -18.31 -15.40
C ASN A 57 3.99 -18.42 -15.41
N ASN A 58 3.36 -18.66 -14.28
CA ASN A 58 1.90 -18.71 -14.18
C ASN A 58 1.33 -17.33 -13.81
N SER A 59 0.12 -17.05 -14.30
CA SER A 59 -0.63 -15.84 -13.97
C SER A 59 -1.87 -16.22 -13.17
N LEU A 60 -2.00 -15.67 -11.97
CA LEU A 60 -3.19 -15.78 -11.13
C LEU A 60 -3.83 -14.39 -11.06
N PHE A 61 -5.02 -14.26 -11.64
CA PHE A 61 -5.75 -12.99 -11.72
C PHE A 61 -7.16 -13.12 -11.14
N ASN A 62 -7.53 -12.27 -10.19
CA ASN A 62 -8.88 -12.22 -9.65
C ASN A 62 -9.36 -13.56 -9.05
N ASN A 63 -8.50 -14.27 -8.31
CA ASN A 63 -8.88 -15.52 -7.64
C ASN A 63 -9.13 -15.28 -6.15
N ASN A 64 -10.09 -16.02 -5.59
CA ASN A 64 -10.43 -15.96 -4.18
C ASN A 64 -9.98 -17.26 -3.48
N ALA A 65 -9.14 -17.15 -2.47
CA ALA A 65 -8.62 -18.25 -1.67
C ALA A 65 -8.72 -17.95 -0.16
N TRP A 66 -9.95 -17.89 0.34
CA TRP A 66 -10.32 -17.52 1.71
C TRP A 66 -10.84 -18.70 2.55
N TYR A 67 -10.78 -18.62 3.88
CA TYR A 67 -11.25 -19.67 4.79
C TYR A 67 -10.58 -21.03 4.61
N ASN A 68 -9.28 -21.07 4.36
CA ASN A 68 -8.43 -22.27 4.28
C ASN A 68 -7.33 -22.23 5.36
N GLU A 69 -6.55 -23.30 5.54
CA GLU A 69 -5.30 -23.22 6.34
C GLU A 69 -4.29 -22.35 5.58
N TYR A 70 -3.97 -22.70 4.33
CA TYR A 70 -3.20 -21.86 3.42
C TYR A 70 -4.11 -21.27 2.35
N GLY A 71 -4.19 -19.94 2.24
CA GLY A 71 -4.92 -19.28 1.16
C GLY A 71 -4.24 -19.53 -0.19
N ILE A 72 -3.07 -18.92 -0.38
CA ILE A 72 -2.22 -19.15 -1.54
C ILE A 72 -0.84 -19.62 -1.08
N GLY A 73 -0.39 -20.78 -1.54
CA GLY A 73 0.95 -21.30 -1.24
C GLY A 73 1.77 -21.51 -2.50
N LEU A 74 2.97 -20.91 -2.53
CA LEU A 74 3.95 -21.04 -3.60
C LEU A 74 5.18 -21.78 -3.06
N TYR A 75 5.53 -22.91 -3.66
CA TYR A 75 6.62 -23.77 -3.22
C TYR A 75 7.59 -24.06 -4.36
N HIS A 76 8.82 -23.57 -4.25
CA HIS A 76 9.84 -23.71 -5.30
C HIS A 76 9.34 -23.22 -6.67
N THR A 77 8.69 -22.05 -6.69
CA THR A 77 8.08 -21.49 -7.90
C THR A 77 8.57 -20.08 -8.19
N ASN A 78 8.79 -19.81 -9.49
CA ASN A 78 9.44 -18.58 -9.92
C ASN A 78 8.67 -17.90 -11.05
N ASN A 79 8.89 -16.59 -11.19
CA ASN A 79 8.37 -15.80 -12.32
C ASN A 79 6.84 -15.83 -12.45
N ASN A 80 6.10 -15.97 -11.34
CA ASN A 80 4.64 -15.93 -11.37
C ASN A 80 4.13 -14.51 -11.10
N THR A 81 2.94 -14.23 -11.62
CA THR A 81 2.23 -12.97 -11.36
C THR A 81 0.93 -13.25 -10.64
N LEU A 82 0.77 -12.69 -9.44
CA LEU A 82 -0.42 -12.80 -8.61
C LEU A 82 -1.05 -11.42 -8.46
N SER A 83 -2.26 -11.24 -8.96
CA SER A 83 -2.94 -9.96 -8.89
C SER A 83 -4.44 -10.06 -8.65
N ASN A 84 -4.97 -9.06 -7.93
CA ASN A 84 -6.38 -9.02 -7.52
C ASN A 84 -6.82 -10.28 -6.76
N ILE A 85 -5.92 -10.86 -5.96
CA ILE A 85 -6.20 -12.05 -5.17
C ILE A 85 -6.87 -11.65 -3.85
N ASN A 86 -7.88 -12.40 -3.44
CA ASN A 86 -8.40 -12.34 -2.08
C ASN A 86 -7.99 -13.59 -1.30
N ALA A 87 -7.00 -13.46 -0.42
CA ALA A 87 -6.50 -14.50 0.47
C ALA A 87 -6.76 -14.16 1.96
N SER A 88 -7.96 -13.67 2.27
CA SER A 88 -8.39 -13.33 3.63
C SER A 88 -8.89 -14.52 4.44
N HIS A 89 -8.91 -14.42 5.78
CA HIS A 89 -9.53 -15.42 6.66
C HIS A 89 -8.91 -16.82 6.60
N ASN A 90 -7.61 -16.92 6.44
CA ASN A 90 -6.82 -18.16 6.45
C ASN A 90 -5.85 -18.17 7.64
N ASP A 91 -5.19 -19.30 7.92
CA ASP A 91 -4.05 -19.29 8.84
C ASP A 91 -2.86 -18.57 8.17
N PHE A 92 -2.54 -18.92 6.93
CA PHE A 92 -1.58 -18.21 6.09
C PHE A 92 -2.29 -17.60 4.89
N GLY A 93 -2.27 -16.27 4.75
CA GLY A 93 -2.87 -15.59 3.60
C GLY A 93 -2.14 -15.93 2.30
N ILE A 94 -0.92 -15.40 2.12
CA ILE A 94 -0.05 -15.73 0.99
C ILE A 94 1.32 -16.17 1.51
N TYR A 95 1.71 -17.40 1.17
CA TYR A 95 2.96 -18.00 1.60
C TYR A 95 3.88 -18.32 0.41
N LEU A 96 5.13 -17.85 0.47
CA LEU A 96 6.17 -18.12 -0.52
C LEU A 96 7.32 -18.86 0.16
N TYR A 97 7.62 -20.07 -0.30
CA TYR A 97 8.74 -20.89 0.18
C TYR A 97 9.69 -21.23 -0.95
N HIS A 98 10.96 -20.82 -0.84
CA HIS A 98 11.98 -20.98 -1.89
C HIS A 98 11.56 -20.44 -3.27
N CYS A 99 10.96 -19.25 -3.29
CA CYS A 99 10.39 -18.64 -4.48
C CYS A 99 11.13 -17.36 -4.89
N SER A 100 11.28 -17.12 -6.18
CA SER A 100 11.99 -15.93 -6.67
C SER A 100 11.37 -15.30 -7.90
N SER A 101 11.62 -14.00 -8.08
CA SER A 101 11.18 -13.25 -9.27
C SER A 101 9.65 -13.24 -9.46
N ASN A 102 8.87 -13.34 -8.39
CA ASN A 102 7.41 -13.24 -8.46
C ASN A 102 6.94 -11.79 -8.27
N SER A 103 5.81 -11.45 -8.92
CA SER A 103 5.15 -10.15 -8.78
C SER A 103 3.78 -10.33 -8.14
N LEU A 104 3.60 -9.74 -6.95
CA LEU A 104 2.37 -9.75 -6.18
C LEU A 104 1.86 -8.31 -6.11
N PHE A 105 0.68 -8.03 -6.70
CA PHE A 105 0.12 -6.69 -6.62
C PHE A 105 -1.40 -6.64 -6.53
N ASN A 106 -1.95 -5.62 -5.86
CA ASN A 106 -3.40 -5.44 -5.65
C ASN A 106 -4.06 -6.65 -4.97
N ASN A 107 -3.37 -7.28 -4.01
CA ASN A 107 -3.90 -8.46 -3.33
C ASN A 107 -4.32 -8.12 -1.89
N ASN A 108 -5.31 -8.84 -1.40
CA ASN A 108 -5.82 -8.75 -0.04
C ASN A 108 -5.39 -9.99 0.74
N ALA A 109 -4.74 -9.80 1.88
CA ALA A 109 -4.37 -10.85 2.83
C ALA A 109 -4.61 -10.36 4.27
N PHE A 110 -5.85 -9.97 4.54
CA PHE A 110 -6.32 -9.45 5.84
C PHE A 110 -7.10 -10.52 6.63
N ASN A 111 -7.21 -10.35 7.95
CA ASN A 111 -7.88 -11.30 8.86
C ASN A 111 -7.30 -12.72 8.80
N ASN A 112 -5.98 -12.88 8.66
CA ASN A 112 -5.31 -14.18 8.72
C ASN A 112 -4.50 -14.34 10.03
N TYR A 113 -3.92 -15.50 10.30
CA TYR A 113 -2.89 -15.61 11.34
C TYR A 113 -1.57 -14.93 10.88
N PHE A 114 -1.06 -15.30 9.71
CA PHE A 114 -0.03 -14.56 8.96
C PHE A 114 -0.63 -13.94 7.69
N GLY A 115 -0.40 -12.65 7.46
CA GLY A 115 -0.84 -11.97 6.24
C GLY A 115 -0.08 -12.46 5.00
N ILE A 116 1.18 -12.05 4.86
CA ILE A 116 2.10 -12.53 3.83
C ILE A 116 3.40 -13.01 4.48
N GLU A 117 3.87 -14.19 4.09
CA GLU A 117 5.17 -14.71 4.50
C GLU A 117 6.03 -15.11 3.30
N LEU A 118 7.29 -14.65 3.31
CA LEU A 118 8.35 -15.04 2.40
C LEU A 118 9.44 -15.75 3.21
N SER A 119 9.66 -17.03 2.93
CA SER A 119 10.73 -17.84 3.52
C SER A 119 11.67 -18.31 2.42
N HIS A 120 12.97 -18.00 2.57
CA HIS A 120 14.01 -18.27 1.57
C HIS A 120 13.65 -17.78 0.16
N SER A 121 12.97 -16.63 0.07
CA SER A 121 12.30 -16.17 -1.13
C SER A 121 12.75 -14.77 -1.54
N SER A 122 13.70 -14.71 -2.47
CA SER A 122 14.38 -13.47 -2.87
C SER A 122 13.91 -12.91 -4.21
N ASN A 123 14.17 -11.62 -4.46
CA ASN A 123 13.91 -10.95 -5.74
C ASN A 123 12.41 -10.88 -6.12
N ASN A 124 11.51 -10.78 -5.16
CA ASN A 124 10.08 -10.61 -5.41
C ASN A 124 9.67 -9.13 -5.30
N SER A 125 8.60 -8.74 -6.00
CA SER A 125 8.00 -7.42 -5.91
C SER A 125 6.59 -7.53 -5.32
N ILE A 126 6.34 -6.79 -4.24
CA ILE A 126 5.09 -6.82 -3.47
C ILE A 126 4.55 -5.41 -3.37
N SER A 127 3.39 -5.14 -3.97
CA SER A 127 2.84 -3.78 -3.97
C SER A 127 1.33 -3.69 -3.93
N ASN A 128 0.80 -2.57 -3.42
CA ASN A 128 -0.64 -2.36 -3.30
C ASN A 128 -1.34 -3.52 -2.57
N ILE A 129 -0.69 -4.06 -1.53
CA ILE A 129 -1.25 -5.14 -0.71
C ILE A 129 -1.97 -4.54 0.50
N ASN A 130 -3.07 -5.16 0.91
CA ASN A 130 -3.69 -4.94 2.21
C ASN A 130 -3.45 -6.14 3.13
N THR A 131 -2.67 -5.97 4.20
CA THR A 131 -2.41 -6.97 5.25
C THR A 131 -2.92 -6.46 6.60
N SER A 132 -4.21 -6.15 6.68
CA SER A 132 -4.80 -5.62 7.90
C SER A 132 -5.36 -6.70 8.85
N ASN A 133 -5.33 -6.44 10.16
CA ASN A 133 -5.95 -7.28 11.20
C ASN A 133 -5.50 -8.75 11.15
N ASN A 134 -4.21 -9.03 10.95
CA ASN A 134 -3.71 -10.39 11.12
C ASN A 134 -3.27 -10.64 12.56
N ASP A 135 -3.55 -11.84 13.08
CA ASP A 135 -3.34 -12.22 14.49
C ASP A 135 -1.85 -12.34 14.87
N PHE A 136 -0.93 -12.25 13.89
CA PHE A 136 0.50 -12.26 14.13
C PHE A 136 1.22 -11.20 13.28
N PHE A 137 1.88 -11.59 12.19
CA PHE A 137 2.57 -10.65 11.30
C PHE A 137 1.71 -10.22 10.12
N GLY A 138 1.77 -8.92 9.78
CA GLY A 138 1.21 -8.42 8.53
C GLY A 138 2.02 -8.92 7.33
N ILE A 139 3.33 -8.63 7.34
CA ILE A 139 4.29 -9.10 6.33
C ILE A 139 5.54 -9.63 7.03
N TYR A 140 5.93 -10.87 6.74
CA TYR A 140 7.11 -11.51 7.33
C TYR A 140 8.08 -11.97 6.23
N LEU A 141 9.35 -11.59 6.34
CA LEU A 141 10.45 -12.06 5.49
C LEU A 141 11.48 -12.77 6.37
N SER A 142 11.79 -14.01 6.03
CA SER A 142 12.82 -14.84 6.65
C SER A 142 13.80 -15.30 5.59
N ASP A 143 15.09 -15.01 5.75
CA ASP A 143 16.15 -15.38 4.81
C ASP A 143 15.81 -14.98 3.35
N SER A 144 15.21 -13.81 3.17
CA SER A 144 14.53 -13.40 1.94
C SER A 144 15.05 -12.05 1.46
N ASP A 145 16.15 -12.10 0.71
CA ASP A 145 16.87 -10.91 0.28
C ASP A 145 16.30 -10.26 -1.00
N ASN A 146 16.67 -9.01 -1.25
CA ASN A 146 16.48 -8.32 -2.54
C ASN A 146 15.01 -8.19 -2.97
N ASN A 147 14.06 -8.13 -2.04
CA ASN A 147 12.65 -7.88 -2.34
C ASN A 147 12.35 -6.37 -2.35
N CYS A 148 11.30 -5.99 -3.10
CA CYS A 148 10.82 -4.60 -3.18
C CYS A 148 9.37 -4.51 -2.72
N LEU A 149 9.12 -3.77 -1.63
CA LEU A 149 7.83 -3.64 -0.97
C LEU A 149 7.37 -2.18 -0.97
N TYR A 150 6.31 -1.87 -1.71
CA TYR A 150 5.83 -0.49 -1.81
C TYR A 150 4.33 -0.35 -2.00
N ASN A 151 3.76 0.79 -1.62
CA ASN A 151 2.32 1.06 -1.70
C ASN A 151 1.44 0.10 -0.88
N ASN A 152 1.97 -0.52 0.17
CA ASN A 152 1.21 -1.48 0.98
C ASN A 152 0.54 -0.81 2.18
N ILE A 153 -0.64 -1.31 2.54
CA ILE A 153 -1.42 -0.89 3.69
C ILE A 153 -1.33 -2.00 4.75
N VAL A 154 -0.63 -1.72 5.85
CA VAL A 154 -0.27 -2.70 6.88
C VAL A 154 -0.76 -2.20 8.24
N LEU A 155 -1.94 -2.64 8.66
CA LEU A 155 -2.65 -2.06 9.80
C LEU A 155 -3.08 -3.11 10.82
N LYS A 156 -3.01 -2.77 12.11
CA LYS A 156 -3.62 -3.54 13.21
C LYS A 156 -3.22 -5.02 13.23
N ASN A 157 -1.97 -5.34 12.92
CA ASN A 157 -1.43 -6.67 13.13
C ASN A 157 -0.87 -6.79 14.56
N ASP A 158 -1.11 -7.93 15.20
CA ASP A 158 -0.93 -8.07 16.65
C ASP A 158 0.54 -8.11 17.09
N GLU A 159 1.42 -8.74 16.30
CA GLU A 159 2.84 -8.87 16.65
C GLU A 159 3.69 -7.75 16.02
N HIS A 160 3.85 -7.75 14.70
CA HIS A 160 4.49 -6.66 13.96
C HIS A 160 3.75 -6.40 12.64
N GLY A 161 3.74 -5.14 12.19
CA GLY A 161 3.29 -4.79 10.85
C GLY A 161 4.15 -5.48 9.79
N ILE A 162 5.46 -5.23 9.83
CA ILE A 162 6.45 -5.91 9.01
C ILE A 162 7.62 -6.43 9.87
N HIS A 163 8.06 -7.65 9.61
CA HIS A 163 9.20 -8.26 10.30
C HIS A 163 10.18 -8.83 9.27
N LEU A 164 11.42 -8.36 9.31
CA LEU A 164 12.54 -8.85 8.49
C LEU A 164 13.52 -9.58 9.40
N SER A 165 13.66 -10.90 9.22
CA SER A 165 14.64 -11.72 9.92
C SER A 165 15.65 -12.31 8.96
N SER A 166 16.94 -12.07 9.23
CA SER A 166 18.07 -12.51 8.41
C SER A 166 17.86 -12.22 6.91
N SER A 167 17.26 -11.07 6.60
CA SER A 167 16.86 -10.69 5.25
C SER A 167 17.47 -9.34 4.90
N ASP A 168 18.27 -9.29 3.84
CA ASP A 168 19.09 -8.14 3.48
C ASP A 168 18.71 -7.54 2.11
N SER A 169 19.13 -6.30 1.89
CA SER A 169 19.00 -5.61 0.59
C SER A 169 17.56 -5.49 0.08
N ASN A 170 16.58 -5.49 0.99
CA ASN A 170 15.20 -5.20 0.65
C ASN A 170 14.98 -3.68 0.57
N LEU A 171 14.10 -3.26 -0.33
CA LEU A 171 13.69 -1.87 -0.51
C LEU A 171 12.23 -1.71 -0.09
N ILE A 172 11.99 -0.94 0.97
CA ILE A 172 10.67 -0.73 1.57
C ILE A 172 10.34 0.77 1.57
N TYR A 173 9.35 1.21 0.78
CA TYR A 173 8.98 2.62 0.69
C TYR A 173 7.52 2.83 0.31
N ASN A 174 6.98 4.00 0.61
CA ASN A 174 5.61 4.40 0.29
C ASN A 174 4.55 3.43 0.85
N ASN A 175 4.77 2.88 2.03
CA ASN A 175 3.80 2.03 2.73
C ASN A 175 3.15 2.80 3.90
N ILE A 176 1.98 2.33 4.36
CA ILE A 176 1.34 2.79 5.60
C ILE A 176 1.52 1.70 6.65
N PHE A 177 2.22 2.04 7.74
CA PHE A 177 2.33 1.21 8.94
C PHE A 177 1.54 1.84 10.08
N ASN A 178 0.52 1.13 10.55
CA ASN A 178 -0.24 1.52 11.73
C ASN A 178 -0.59 0.29 12.59
N ASN A 179 0.40 -0.14 13.38
CA ASN A 179 0.35 -1.32 14.23
C ASN A 179 0.94 -0.95 15.60
N THR A 180 0.72 -1.80 16.60
CA THR A 180 1.35 -1.61 17.93
C THR A 180 2.87 -1.63 17.81
N ASN A 181 3.41 -2.59 17.04
CA ASN A 181 4.81 -2.59 16.61
C ASN A 181 4.86 -2.48 15.09
N ASN A 182 5.32 -1.36 14.55
CA ASN A 182 5.24 -1.10 13.12
C ASN A 182 6.22 -1.95 12.29
N ALA A 183 7.48 -2.02 12.71
CA ALA A 183 8.53 -2.74 11.98
C ALA A 183 9.57 -3.38 12.90
N TYR A 184 10.16 -4.48 12.42
CA TYR A 184 11.37 -5.10 12.96
C TYR A 184 12.32 -5.43 11.81
N ASP A 185 13.59 -5.12 11.98
CA ASP A 185 14.66 -5.33 10.99
C ASP A 185 15.98 -5.66 11.68
N ASP A 186 16.40 -6.93 11.62
CA ASP A 186 17.72 -7.39 12.11
C ASP A 186 18.81 -7.41 11.01
N GLY A 187 18.46 -6.99 9.79
CA GLY A 187 19.33 -7.00 8.61
C GLY A 187 19.76 -5.61 8.14
N SER A 188 20.25 -5.55 6.90
CA SER A 188 20.68 -4.34 6.20
C SER A 188 19.72 -4.01 5.07
N ASN A 189 18.68 -3.23 5.37
CA ASN A 189 17.62 -2.89 4.41
C ASN A 189 17.49 -1.37 4.21
N ILE A 190 16.84 -0.99 3.11
CA ILE A 190 16.62 0.41 2.74
C ILE A 190 15.13 0.74 2.93
N TRP A 191 14.84 1.69 3.82
CA TRP A 191 13.46 2.05 4.22
C TRP A 191 12.93 3.33 3.58
N ASN A 192 13.60 3.82 2.52
CA ASN A 192 13.09 4.89 1.69
C ASN A 192 13.66 4.83 0.28
N SER A 193 12.90 5.32 -0.69
CA SER A 193 13.36 5.58 -2.04
C SER A 193 13.98 6.98 -2.15
N THR A 194 14.58 7.28 -3.31
CA THR A 194 14.92 8.67 -3.65
C THR A 194 13.64 9.51 -3.77
N ASN A 195 13.64 10.74 -3.25
CA ASN A 195 12.53 11.67 -3.42
C ASN A 195 12.20 11.86 -4.92
N THR A 196 11.00 11.46 -5.31
CA THR A 196 10.48 11.59 -6.68
C THR A 196 9.09 12.21 -6.66
N THR A 197 8.75 12.97 -7.71
CA THR A 197 7.42 13.57 -7.85
C THR A 197 6.36 12.51 -8.16
N GLY A 198 5.26 12.50 -7.41
CA GLY A 198 4.15 11.58 -7.62
C GLY A 198 3.28 11.48 -6.36
N PRO A 199 1.98 11.18 -6.49
CA PRO A 199 1.13 10.98 -5.31
C PRO A 199 1.66 9.82 -4.48
N ASN A 200 1.95 10.08 -3.20
CA ASN A 200 2.32 9.05 -2.24
C ASN A 200 1.07 8.41 -1.62
N ILE A 201 1.28 7.35 -0.83
CA ILE A 201 0.20 6.52 -0.28
C ILE A 201 -0.72 7.28 0.69
N ILE A 202 -0.27 8.41 1.25
CA ILE A 202 -1.07 9.29 2.12
C ILE A 202 -1.59 10.55 1.39
N GLY A 203 -1.49 10.59 0.06
CA GLY A 203 -2.02 11.67 -0.79
C GLY A 203 -1.08 12.87 -0.98
N GLY A 204 0.13 12.85 -0.39
CA GLY A 204 1.14 13.89 -0.58
C GLY A 204 1.78 13.86 -1.98
N PRO A 205 2.45 14.94 -2.42
CA PRO A 205 2.90 15.12 -3.81
C PRO A 205 4.25 14.44 -4.16
N TYR A 206 4.93 13.83 -3.19
CA TYR A 206 6.25 13.22 -3.36
C TYR A 206 6.31 11.82 -2.76
N ILE A 207 6.93 10.90 -3.49
CA ILE A 207 7.25 9.54 -3.04
C ILE A 207 8.68 9.55 -2.48
N GLY A 208 8.85 8.99 -1.28
CA GLY A 208 10.13 8.96 -0.58
C GLY A 208 10.19 7.76 0.36
N GLY A 209 9.87 7.95 1.64
CA GLY A 209 9.82 6.90 2.66
C GLY A 209 8.42 6.37 2.92
N ASN A 210 8.15 5.94 4.15
CA ASN A 210 6.92 5.32 4.59
C ASN A 210 6.18 6.20 5.60
N TYR A 211 4.87 5.97 5.74
CA TYR A 211 4.07 6.56 6.81
C TYR A 211 4.09 5.63 8.03
N TRP A 212 4.29 6.23 9.21
CA TRP A 212 4.39 5.54 10.49
C TRP A 212 3.42 6.20 11.48
N SER A 213 2.49 5.42 12.03
CA SER A 213 1.47 5.94 12.94
C SER A 213 2.01 6.52 14.25
N ASP A 214 3.21 6.09 14.66
CA ASP A 214 3.91 6.49 15.87
C ASP A 214 5.01 7.52 15.61
N TYR A 215 5.16 8.00 14.38
CA TYR A 215 6.15 9.04 14.06
C TYR A 215 5.72 10.40 14.64
N ALA A 216 6.57 10.93 15.52
CA ALA A 216 6.35 12.20 16.21
C ALA A 216 7.27 13.33 15.70
N GLY A 217 7.97 13.12 14.57
CA GLY A 217 8.83 14.15 13.98
C GLY A 217 8.03 15.28 13.32
N ILE A 218 8.71 16.37 13.03
CA ILE A 218 8.13 17.60 12.46
C ILE A 218 8.61 17.74 11.02
N ASP A 219 7.74 18.25 10.15
CA ASP A 219 8.08 18.73 8.81
C ASP A 219 8.15 20.28 8.84
N SER A 220 9.32 20.84 9.12
CA SER A 220 9.51 22.29 9.27
C SER A 220 9.55 23.00 7.91
N ASN A 221 10.03 22.30 6.88
CA ASN A 221 10.21 22.84 5.55
C ASN A 221 8.93 22.69 4.67
N HIS A 222 7.94 21.94 5.17
CA HIS A 222 6.65 21.64 4.55
C HIS A 222 6.78 20.92 3.21
N ASP A 223 7.78 20.05 3.05
CA ASP A 223 8.02 19.26 1.84
C ASP A 223 7.28 17.91 1.85
N GLY A 224 6.56 17.59 2.93
CA GLY A 224 5.79 16.35 3.11
C GLY A 224 6.60 15.21 3.72
N PHE A 225 7.87 15.44 4.06
CA PHE A 225 8.72 14.49 4.78
C PHE A 225 9.11 15.05 6.14
N GLY A 226 9.21 14.17 7.14
CA GLY A 226 9.66 14.58 8.45
C GLY A 226 11.18 14.82 8.49
N ASP A 227 11.59 15.89 9.18
CA ASP A 227 13.00 16.34 9.24
C ASP A 227 13.90 15.39 10.05
N THR A 228 13.32 14.51 10.87
CA THR A 228 14.05 13.52 11.66
C THR A 228 13.82 12.10 11.11
N PRO A 229 14.87 11.30 10.84
CA PRO A 229 14.67 9.92 10.40
C PRO A 229 13.89 9.07 11.42
N TYR A 230 13.05 8.17 10.94
CA TYR A 230 12.39 7.15 11.77
C TYR A 230 13.34 5.94 11.92
N ASN A 231 13.64 5.56 13.16
CA ASN A 231 14.55 4.43 13.42
C ASN A 231 13.77 3.12 13.40
N ILE A 232 14.32 2.09 12.75
CA ILE A 232 13.72 0.75 12.72
C ILE A 232 14.33 -0.11 13.85
N PRO A 233 13.51 -0.70 14.75
CA PRO A 233 13.97 -1.65 15.77
C PRO A 233 14.58 -2.93 15.16
N PRO A 234 15.40 -3.68 15.91
CA PRO A 234 15.85 -3.44 17.28
C PRO A 234 17.16 -2.64 17.38
N GLY A 235 17.91 -2.47 16.27
CA GLY A 235 19.30 -2.01 16.30
C GLY A 235 19.55 -0.56 15.90
N GLY A 236 18.55 0.18 15.40
CA GLY A 236 18.69 1.58 14.97
C GLY A 236 19.68 1.82 13.83
N ILE A 237 20.16 0.75 13.17
CA ILE A 237 21.05 0.79 11.99
C ILE A 237 20.20 1.16 10.76
N SER A 238 19.09 0.45 10.56
CA SER A 238 18.09 0.76 9.54
C SER A 238 17.24 1.96 9.95
N LYS A 239 17.05 2.89 9.01
CA LYS A 239 16.25 4.10 9.21
C LYS A 239 15.51 4.44 7.94
N ASP A 240 14.31 4.96 8.11
CA ASP A 240 13.60 5.70 7.07
C ASP A 240 14.03 7.18 7.15
N TYR A 241 14.74 7.64 6.13
CA TYR A 241 15.23 9.03 6.07
C TYR A 241 14.22 10.02 5.49
N LEU A 242 13.09 9.53 4.95
CA LEU A 242 12.04 10.36 4.39
C LEU A 242 10.66 9.94 4.94
N PRO A 243 10.45 9.89 6.27
CA PRO A 243 9.15 9.50 6.83
C PRO A 243 8.05 10.40 6.27
N LEU A 244 6.98 9.82 5.75
CA LEU A 244 5.84 10.56 5.23
C LEU A 244 5.07 11.19 6.40
N VAL A 245 4.92 12.51 6.36
CA VAL A 245 4.09 13.24 7.32
C VAL A 245 2.80 13.62 6.61
N PRO A 246 1.62 13.39 7.23
CA PRO A 246 0.38 13.92 6.69
C PRO A 246 0.57 15.41 6.48
N VAL A 247 0.42 15.84 5.23
CA VAL A 247 0.45 17.26 4.94
C VAL A 247 -0.77 17.84 5.65
N GLU A 248 -0.54 18.48 6.81
CA GLU A 248 -1.54 19.27 7.56
C GLU A 248 -2.49 19.88 6.54
N PRO A 249 -3.79 19.57 6.56
CA PRO A 249 -4.64 19.56 5.38
C PRO A 249 -4.39 20.81 4.57
N SER A 250 -3.63 20.65 3.47
CA SER A 250 -2.71 21.71 3.03
C SER A 250 -3.50 23.01 2.96
N PRO A 251 -3.13 24.03 3.74
CA PRO A 251 -4.04 25.14 3.99
C PRO A 251 -4.46 25.72 2.65
N CYS A 252 -5.76 25.92 2.44
CA CYS A 252 -6.22 26.79 1.38
C CYS A 252 -5.87 28.22 1.81
N PHE A 253 -4.59 28.60 1.77
CA PHE A 253 -4.05 29.86 2.30
C PHE A 253 -4.96 31.07 2.08
N ILE A 254 -5.47 31.24 0.87
CA ILE A 254 -6.39 32.35 0.53
C ILE A 254 -7.74 32.19 1.22
N ALA A 255 -8.35 31.01 1.18
CA ALA A 255 -9.65 30.75 1.81
C ALA A 255 -9.54 30.81 3.34
N THR A 256 -8.53 30.18 3.94
CA THR A 256 -8.23 30.26 5.38
C THR A 256 -8.00 31.70 5.83
N ALA A 257 -7.26 32.51 5.06
CA ALA A 257 -7.08 33.92 5.36
C ALA A 257 -8.39 34.72 5.25
N ALA A 258 -9.23 34.42 4.26
CA ALA A 258 -10.50 35.11 4.03
C ALA A 258 -11.60 34.74 5.05
N TYR A 259 -11.61 33.50 5.55
CA TYR A 259 -12.52 33.04 6.60
C TYR A 259 -11.99 33.31 8.02
N GLY A 260 -10.68 33.48 8.19
CA GLY A 260 -10.05 33.64 9.51
C GLY A 260 -9.96 32.34 10.32
N THR A 261 -10.29 31.20 9.71
CA THR A 261 -10.24 29.87 10.33
C THR A 261 -9.95 28.81 9.27
N PRO A 262 -9.16 27.76 9.57
CA PRO A 262 -8.96 26.63 8.68
C PRO A 262 -10.08 25.56 8.76
N LEU A 263 -11.05 25.75 9.65
CA LEU A 263 -12.09 24.77 10.00
C LEU A 263 -13.46 25.08 9.37
N HIS A 264 -13.51 25.92 8.34
CA HIS A 264 -14.78 26.27 7.70
C HIS A 264 -15.12 25.24 6.61
N ASP A 265 -16.34 24.70 6.59
CA ASP A 265 -16.77 23.63 5.65
C ASP A 265 -16.46 23.93 4.18
N ASP A 266 -16.62 25.19 3.75
CA ASP A 266 -16.25 25.62 2.39
C ASP A 266 -14.76 25.37 2.04
N ILE A 267 -13.87 25.39 3.03
CA ILE A 267 -12.44 25.08 2.84
C ILE A 267 -12.25 23.59 2.58
N ASP A 268 -13.02 22.73 3.23
CA ASP A 268 -12.96 21.28 3.03
C ASP A 268 -13.41 20.91 1.62
N VAL A 269 -14.48 21.52 1.10
CA VAL A 269 -14.87 21.37 -0.31
C VAL A 269 -13.72 21.69 -1.27
N LEU A 270 -12.96 22.76 -1.01
CA LEU A 270 -11.84 23.15 -1.86
C LEU A 270 -10.66 22.19 -1.74
N ARG A 271 -10.44 21.61 -0.55
CA ARG A 271 -9.43 20.56 -0.31
C ARG A 271 -9.82 19.28 -1.04
N ASP A 272 -11.07 18.83 -0.91
CA ASP A 272 -11.57 17.65 -1.61
C ASP A 272 -11.44 17.84 -3.12
N PHE A 273 -11.80 19.01 -3.66
CA PHE A 273 -11.63 19.28 -5.08
C PHE A 273 -10.16 19.25 -5.51
N ARG A 274 -9.26 19.78 -4.68
CA ARG A 274 -7.82 19.68 -4.93
C ARG A 274 -7.39 18.21 -4.98
N ASP A 275 -7.76 17.43 -3.98
CA ASP A 275 -7.25 16.08 -3.77
C ASP A 275 -7.87 15.07 -4.74
N GLU A 276 -9.18 15.12 -4.95
CA GLU A 276 -9.91 14.18 -5.80
C GLU A 276 -9.85 14.51 -7.29
N TYR A 277 -9.68 15.79 -7.65
CA TYR A 277 -9.71 16.22 -9.06
C TYR A 277 -8.38 16.81 -9.56
N LEU A 278 -7.81 17.79 -8.85
CA LEU A 278 -6.60 18.46 -9.34
C LEU A 278 -5.37 17.55 -9.23
N MET A 279 -5.24 16.81 -8.13
CA MET A 279 -4.09 15.95 -7.88
C MET A 279 -4.08 14.70 -8.77
N MET A 280 -5.23 14.28 -9.31
CA MET A 280 -5.33 13.14 -10.21
C MET A 280 -4.66 13.37 -11.58
N ASN A 281 -4.48 14.63 -12.02
CA ASN A 281 -3.97 14.94 -13.36
C ASN A 281 -2.72 15.85 -13.34
N PRO A 282 -1.75 15.69 -14.28
CA PRO A 282 -0.48 16.43 -14.26
C PRO A 282 -0.62 17.97 -14.29
N THR A 283 -1.58 18.49 -15.05
CA THR A 283 -1.86 19.92 -15.15
C THR A 283 -2.42 20.49 -13.85
N GLY A 284 -3.31 19.75 -13.18
CA GLY A 284 -3.85 20.12 -11.87
C GLY A 284 -2.76 20.14 -10.80
N ARG A 285 -1.87 19.14 -10.76
CA ARG A 285 -0.69 19.16 -9.88
C ARG A 285 0.22 20.37 -10.09
N THR A 286 0.43 20.77 -11.36
CA THR A 286 1.22 21.98 -11.69
C THR A 286 0.54 23.24 -11.18
N PHE A 287 -0.78 23.36 -11.35
CA PHE A 287 -1.57 24.47 -10.84
C PHE A 287 -1.48 24.56 -9.31
N VAL A 288 -1.67 23.44 -8.61
CA VAL A 288 -1.57 23.35 -7.15
C VAL A 288 -0.20 23.82 -6.68
N LYS A 289 0.89 23.36 -7.31
CA LYS A 289 2.25 23.81 -6.98
C LYS A 289 2.42 25.33 -7.10
N VAL A 290 1.93 25.93 -8.19
CA VAL A 290 1.98 27.38 -8.40
C VAL A 290 1.16 28.11 -7.33
N TYR A 291 -0.03 27.60 -7.01
CA TYR A 291 -0.85 28.14 -5.92
C TYR A 291 -0.09 28.14 -4.59
N TYR A 292 0.47 27.01 -4.15
CA TYR A 292 1.22 26.92 -2.89
C TYR A 292 2.49 27.80 -2.88
N THR A 293 3.08 28.08 -4.05
CA THR A 293 4.26 28.95 -4.18
C THR A 293 3.91 30.44 -4.03
N LEU A 294 2.77 30.88 -4.57
CA LEU A 294 2.42 32.30 -4.66
C LEU A 294 1.42 32.76 -3.59
N SER A 295 0.62 31.84 -3.04
CA SER A 295 -0.49 32.19 -2.15
C SER A 295 -0.09 32.64 -0.73
N PRO A 296 1.02 32.21 -0.10
CA PRO A 296 1.36 32.65 1.26
C PRO A 296 1.45 34.19 1.45
N PRO A 297 2.23 34.96 0.64
CA PRO A 297 2.31 36.41 0.82
C PRO A 297 0.98 37.12 0.51
N VAL A 298 0.16 36.56 -0.39
CA VAL A 298 -1.18 37.09 -0.66
C VAL A 298 -2.11 36.85 0.53
N ALA A 299 -2.04 35.68 1.15
CA ALA A 299 -2.80 35.35 2.35
C ALA A 299 -2.41 36.23 3.54
N ASP A 300 -1.14 36.63 3.68
CA ASP A 300 -0.70 37.56 4.70
C ASP A 300 -1.33 38.96 4.53
N LEU A 301 -1.41 39.46 3.29
CA LEU A 301 -2.10 40.72 2.98
C LEU A 301 -3.59 40.66 3.32
N ILE A 302 -4.23 39.51 3.08
CA ILE A 302 -5.63 39.29 3.40
C ILE A 302 -5.85 39.26 4.92
N ARG A 303 -5.01 38.54 5.68
CA ARG A 303 -5.10 38.47 7.15
C ARG A 303 -4.91 39.84 7.80
N GLY A 304 -4.10 40.71 7.21
CA GLY A 304 -3.88 42.08 7.70
C GLY A 304 -5.02 43.07 7.42
N ASN A 305 -6.06 42.69 6.65
CA ASN A 305 -7.13 43.60 6.26
C ASN A 305 -8.50 42.90 6.18
N GLU A 306 -9.35 43.15 7.18
CA GLU A 306 -10.68 42.55 7.29
C GLU A 306 -11.62 42.87 6.11
N GLY A 307 -11.51 44.08 5.54
CA GLY A 307 -12.26 44.48 4.36
C GLY A 307 -11.86 43.69 3.11
N LEU A 308 -10.54 43.50 2.92
CA LEU A 308 -10.00 42.67 1.83
C LEU A 308 -10.37 41.21 2.03
N GLY A 309 -10.30 40.69 3.26
CA GLY A 309 -10.75 39.33 3.60
C GLY A 309 -12.21 39.10 3.25
N THR A 310 -13.09 40.04 3.56
CA THR A 310 -14.51 39.97 3.18
C THR A 310 -14.69 40.02 1.67
N ALA A 311 -13.99 40.90 0.96
CA ALA A 311 -14.06 41.00 -0.49
C ALA A 311 -13.60 39.70 -1.19
N VAL A 312 -12.51 39.10 -0.73
CA VAL A 312 -12.00 37.83 -1.26
C VAL A 312 -12.95 36.67 -0.94
N ARG A 313 -13.47 36.62 0.29
CA ARG A 313 -14.41 35.58 0.72
C ARG A 313 -15.69 35.58 -0.12
N GLU A 314 -16.36 36.73 -0.21
CA GLU A 314 -17.64 36.85 -0.89
C GLU A 314 -17.50 36.90 -2.42
N GLY A 315 -16.43 37.52 -2.93
CA GLY A 315 -16.22 37.75 -4.35
C GLY A 315 -15.49 36.63 -5.10
N PHE A 316 -14.70 35.81 -4.41
CA PHE A 316 -13.89 34.77 -5.04
C PHE A 316 -14.08 33.39 -4.42
N VAL A 317 -13.92 33.26 -3.10
CA VAL A 317 -13.90 31.95 -2.43
C VAL A 317 -15.27 31.28 -2.50
N LYS A 318 -16.35 31.95 -2.07
CA LYS A 318 -17.71 31.37 -2.11
C LYS A 318 -18.18 31.01 -3.53
N PRO A 319 -18.01 31.86 -4.57
CA PRO A 319 -18.32 31.48 -5.94
C PRO A 319 -17.53 30.26 -6.41
N LEU A 320 -16.25 30.18 -6.07
CA LEU A 320 -15.42 29.01 -6.43
C LEU A 320 -15.93 27.75 -5.74
N VAL A 321 -16.23 27.82 -4.43
CA VAL A 321 -16.81 26.71 -3.66
C VAL A 321 -18.12 26.22 -4.28
N TYR A 322 -18.99 27.13 -4.69
CA TYR A 322 -20.25 26.78 -5.35
C TYR A 322 -20.02 25.97 -6.63
N VAL A 323 -19.02 26.35 -7.44
CA VAL A 323 -18.66 25.61 -8.66
C VAL A 323 -18.00 24.28 -8.30
N THR A 324 -17.08 24.23 -7.33
CA THR A 324 -16.36 22.99 -6.98
C THR A 324 -17.28 21.95 -6.35
N ARG A 325 -18.31 22.35 -5.58
CA ARG A 325 -19.36 21.43 -5.08
C ARG A 325 -20.10 20.66 -6.17
N MET A 326 -20.05 21.11 -7.43
CA MET A 326 -20.65 20.36 -8.53
C MET A 326 -19.80 19.15 -8.96
N PHE A 327 -18.55 19.08 -8.50
CA PHE A 327 -17.60 18.03 -8.82
C PHE A 327 -17.34 17.13 -7.61
N VAL A 328 -17.15 17.70 -6.43
CA VAL A 328 -16.96 16.94 -5.19
C VAL A 328 -18.29 16.80 -4.45
N GLY A 329 -18.73 15.56 -4.27
CA GLY A 329 -20.02 15.19 -3.68
C GLY A 329 -20.05 13.74 -3.22
#